data_AF-A0A7K3CW58-F1
#
_entry.id   AF-A0A7K3CW58-F1
#
_cell.length_a   1.000
_cell.length_b   1.000
_cell.length_c   1.000
_cell.angle_alpha   90.00
_cell.angle_beta   90.00
_cell.angle_gamma   90.00
#
_symmetry.space_group_name_H-M   'P 1'
#
loop_
_entity.id
_entity.type
_entity.pdbx_description
1 polymer ?
#
loop_
_entity_poly.entity_id
_entity_poly.type
_entity_poly.pdbx_seq_one_letter_code
_entity_poly.pdbx_strand_id
1 'polypeptide(L)' 'LHVRGYTEAGTTTTPFDMVVRNNLDRFRLVMDVVDRVPGLAVRATAVRQAMADARTRHHAWIREHGIDLPEVADWTWPY' A
#
# COMPACT_ATOMS: atom_id res chain seq x y z
N LEU A 1 -1.59 17.40 11.54
CA LEU A 1 -2.20 17.00 10.25
C LEU A 1 -1.15 16.25 9.44
N HIS A 2 -1.42 15.00 9.02
CA HIS A 2 -0.55 14.31 8.06
C HIS A 2 -1.26 14.30 6.73
N VAL A 3 -0.70 15.03 5.76
CA VAL A 3 -1.27 15.14 4.42
C VAL A 3 -0.45 14.25 3.50
N ARG A 4 -1.13 13.44 2.72
CA ARG A 4 -0.54 12.77 1.57
C ARG A 4 -1.25 13.22 0.31
N GLY A 5 -0.46 13.43 -0.73
CA GLY A 5 -0.93 13.84 -2.04
C GLY A 5 -0.04 13.25 -3.11
N TYR A 6 -0.33 13.60 -4.35
CA TYR A 6 0.51 13.25 -5.48
C TYR A 6 1.93 13.84 -5.29
N THR A 7 2.96 13.03 -5.57
CA THR A 7 4.38 13.40 -5.44
C THR A 7 5.12 13.30 -6.76
N GLU A 8 4.42 13.49 -7.89
CA GLU A 8 5.00 13.48 -9.25
C GLU A 8 5.63 12.15 -9.70
N ALA A 9 5.33 11.05 -9.03
CA ALA A 9 5.83 9.73 -9.40
C ALA A 9 4.83 9.01 -10.33
N GLY A 10 5.03 9.14 -11.65
CA GLY A 10 4.18 8.51 -12.67
C GLY A 10 4.95 7.88 -13.83
N THR A 11 4.45 6.75 -14.34
CA THR A 11 4.87 6.12 -15.60
C THR A 11 3.70 5.27 -16.13
N THR A 12 3.83 4.67 -17.32
CA THR A 12 2.87 3.67 -17.78
C THR A 12 2.97 2.43 -16.89
N THR A 13 1.99 2.22 -16.03
CA THR A 13 1.93 1.13 -15.04
C THR A 13 0.48 0.82 -14.67
N THR A 14 0.25 -0.14 -13.78
CA THR A 14 -1.08 -0.51 -13.31
C THR A 14 -1.72 0.59 -12.43
N PRO A 15 -3.05 0.70 -12.38
CA PRO A 15 -3.72 1.72 -11.58
C PRO A 15 -3.29 1.75 -10.11
N PHE A 16 -3.17 0.59 -9.45
CA PHE A 16 -2.74 0.56 -8.05
C PHE A 16 -1.25 0.87 -7.89
N ASP A 17 -0.38 0.50 -8.84
CA ASP A 17 1.04 0.88 -8.78
C ASP A 17 1.23 2.40 -8.82
N MET A 18 0.37 3.13 -9.53
CA MET A 18 0.38 4.59 -9.53
C MET A 18 0.21 5.17 -8.12
N VAL A 19 -0.71 4.62 -7.31
CA VAL A 19 -0.89 5.09 -5.92
C VAL A 19 0.20 4.57 -4.99
N VAL A 20 0.75 3.36 -5.22
CA VAL A 20 1.89 2.82 -4.46
C VAL A 20 3.12 3.72 -4.61
N ARG A 21 3.40 4.20 -5.82
CA ARG A 21 4.53 5.11 -6.12
C ARG A 21 4.41 6.45 -5.41
N ASN A 22 3.19 6.94 -5.23
CA ASN A 22 2.90 8.18 -4.53
C ASN A 22 2.68 7.99 -3.02
N ASN A 23 2.92 6.77 -2.50
CA ASN A 23 2.64 6.42 -1.11
C ASN A 23 1.18 6.72 -0.71
N LEU A 24 0.23 6.57 -1.64
CA LEU A 24 -1.21 6.76 -1.40
C LEU A 24 -1.96 5.44 -1.26
N ASP A 25 -1.26 4.32 -1.38
CA ASP A 25 -1.86 2.99 -1.30
C ASP A 25 -2.32 2.61 0.11
N ARG A 26 -3.30 1.71 0.16
CA ARG A 26 -3.92 1.23 1.41
C ARG A 26 -2.92 0.63 2.40
N PHE A 27 -1.88 -0.06 1.92
CA PHE A 27 -0.87 -0.67 2.78
C PHE A 27 -0.02 0.39 3.45
N ARG A 28 0.39 1.41 2.68
CA ARG A 28 1.17 2.54 3.19
C ARG A 28 0.36 3.43 4.14
N LEU A 29 -0.95 3.51 3.99
CA LEU A 29 -1.82 4.19 4.96
C LEU A 29 -1.91 3.42 6.28
N VAL A 30 -2.05 2.10 6.25
CA VAL A 30 -2.02 1.27 7.48
C VAL A 30 -0.69 1.39 8.21
N MET A 31 0.44 1.30 7.51
CA MET A 31 1.76 1.50 8.12
C MET A 31 1.88 2.86 8.80
N ASP A 32 1.31 3.90 8.20
CA ASP A 32 1.35 5.24 8.77
C ASP A 32 0.61 5.36 10.10
N VAL A 33 -0.53 4.69 10.22
CA VAL A 33 -1.30 4.61 11.47
C VAL A 33 -0.49 3.89 12.54
N VAL A 34 0.09 2.73 12.21
CA VAL A 34 0.91 1.96 13.15
C VAL A 34 2.10 2.79 13.65
N ASP A 35 2.79 3.49 12.75
CA ASP A 35 3.98 4.27 13.08
C ASP A 35 3.67 5.54 13.90
N ARG A 36 2.44 6.07 13.84
CA ARG A 36 2.08 7.37 14.45
C ARG A 36 1.22 7.28 15.69
N VAL A 37 0.45 6.20 15.89
CA VAL A 37 -0.39 6.06 17.08
C VAL A 37 0.48 5.60 18.26
N PRO A 38 0.53 6.34 19.37
CA PRO A 38 1.30 5.95 20.54
C PRO A 38 0.95 4.53 21.02
N GLY A 39 1.97 3.70 21.23
CA GLY A 39 1.82 2.31 21.69
C GLY A 39 1.57 1.28 20.59
N LEU A 40 1.28 1.67 19.34
CA LEU A 40 1.07 0.70 18.25
C LEU A 40 2.36 0.24 17.58
N ALA A 41 3.41 1.06 17.53
CA ALA A 41 4.66 0.71 16.85
C ALA A 41 5.24 -0.66 17.28
N VAL A 42 5.15 -0.98 18.58
CA VAL A 42 5.59 -2.27 19.16
C VAL A 42 4.49 -3.33 19.10
N ARG A 43 3.23 -2.95 19.38
CA ARG A 43 2.12 -3.92 19.48
C ARG A 43 1.67 -4.46 18.12
N ALA A 44 1.79 -3.65 17.07
CA ALA A 44 1.31 -3.96 15.72
C ALA A 44 2.47 -4.19 14.72
N THR A 45 3.66 -4.55 15.21
CA THR A 45 4.83 -4.80 14.35
C THR A 45 4.53 -5.85 13.27
N ALA A 46 3.82 -6.93 13.60
CA ALA A 46 3.45 -7.96 12.63
C ALA A 46 2.54 -7.43 11.51
N VAL A 47 1.55 -6.60 11.85
CA VAL A 47 0.66 -5.95 10.86
C VAL A 47 1.47 -5.03 9.96
N ARG A 48 2.37 -4.23 10.53
CA ARG A 48 3.25 -3.35 9.75
C ARG A 48 4.13 -4.13 8.77
N GLN A 49 4.70 -5.25 9.20
CA GLN A 49 5.49 -6.13 8.33
C GLN A 49 4.64 -6.71 7.20
N ALA A 50 3.44 -7.22 7.50
CA ALA A 50 2.53 -7.74 6.49
C ALA A 50 2.17 -6.70 5.41
N MET A 51 2.02 -5.42 5.78
CA MET A 51 1.79 -4.33 4.82
C MET A 51 3.02 -4.04 3.96
N ALA A 52 4.23 -4.15 4.52
CA ALA A 52 5.48 -4.01 3.75
C ALA A 52 5.66 -5.18 2.78
N ASP A 53 5.40 -6.41 3.23
CA ASP A 53 5.45 -7.61 2.41
C ASP A 53 4.43 -7.57 1.27
N ALA A 54 3.22 -7.06 1.52
CA ALA A 54 2.21 -6.84 0.49
C ALA A 54 2.69 -5.90 -0.62
N ARG A 55 3.40 -4.81 -0.28
CA ARG A 55 4.00 -3.90 -1.29
C ARG A 55 5.13 -4.58 -2.06
N THR A 56 5.96 -5.40 -1.41
CA THR A 56 7.00 -6.18 -2.08
C THR A 56 6.40 -7.17 -3.07
N ARG A 57 5.34 -7.89 -2.67
CA ARG A 57 4.62 -8.83 -3.53
C ARG A 57 3.92 -8.12 -4.69
N HIS A 58 3.28 -6.98 -4.45
CA HIS A 58 2.71 -6.14 -5.50
C HIS A 58 3.76 -5.78 -6.56
N HIS A 59 4.94 -5.33 -6.13
CA HIS A 59 6.02 -4.94 -7.03
C HIS A 59 6.46 -6.07 -7.97
N ALA A 60 6.55 -7.30 -7.45
CA ALA A 60 6.87 -8.48 -8.25
C ALA A 60 5.71 -8.83 -9.20
N TRP A 61 4.48 -8.88 -8.68
CA TRP A 61 3.29 -9.29 -9.41
C TRP A 61 3.02 -8.45 -10.66
N ILE A 62 3.05 -7.11 -10.53
CA ILE A 62 2.77 -6.22 -11.68
C ILE A 62 3.81 -6.34 -12.80
N ARG A 63 5.06 -6.71 -12.46
CA ARG A 63 6.13 -6.89 -13.45
C ARG A 63 6.00 -8.20 -14.20
N GLU A 64 5.53 -9.23 -13.51
CA GLU A 64 5.32 -10.55 -14.08
C GLU A 64 4.02 -10.62 -14.89
N HIS A 65 2.94 -10.02 -14.39
CA HIS A 65 1.59 -10.23 -14.93
C HIS A 65 1.00 -8.99 -15.63
N GLY A 66 1.54 -7.79 -15.41
CA GLY A 66 1.02 -6.55 -16.00
C GLY A 66 -0.34 -6.11 -15.46
N ILE A 67 -0.86 -6.74 -14.41
CA ILE A 67 -2.13 -6.44 -13.75
C ILE A 67 -1.93 -6.27 -12.25
N ASP A 68 -2.86 -5.58 -11.57
CA ASP A 68 -2.84 -5.46 -10.12
C ASP A 68 -3.07 -6.82 -9.42
N LEU A 69 -2.67 -6.90 -8.15
CA LEU A 69 -2.94 -8.10 -7.33
C LEU A 69 -4.45 -8.39 -7.25
N PRO A 70 -4.89 -9.65 -7.31
CA PRO A 70 -6.32 -10.01 -7.21
C PRO A 70 -6.98 -9.44 -5.96
N GLU A 71 -6.34 -9.55 -4.79
CA GLU A 71 -6.83 -8.98 -3.52
C GLU A 71 -6.99 -7.44 -3.53
N VAL A 72 -6.34 -6.75 -4.46
CA VAL A 72 -6.46 -5.31 -4.65
C VAL A 72 -7.58 -5.01 -5.63
N ALA A 73 -7.60 -5.71 -6.76
CA ALA A 73 -8.53 -5.51 -7.87
C ALA A 73 -9.96 -5.95 -7.52
N ASP A 74 -10.10 -7.08 -6.83
CA ASP A 74 -11.38 -7.70 -6.50
C ASP A 74 -11.93 -7.24 -5.14
N TRP A 75 -11.26 -6.29 -4.49
CA TRP A 75 -11.70 -5.81 -3.19
C TRP A 75 -12.96 -4.95 -3.30
N THR A 76 -13.93 -5.24 -2.43
CA THR A 76 -15.15 -4.48 -2.29
C THR A 76 -15.36 -4.10 -0.83
N TRP A 77 -16.10 -3.01 -0.60
CA TRP A 77 -16.67 -2.77 0.72
C TRP A 77 -17.73 -3.84 1.05
N PRO A 78 -17.77 -4.36 2.29
CA PRO A 78 -18.66 -5.46 2.65
C PRO A 78 -20.08 -5.01 3.05
N TYR A 79 -20.42 -3.74 2.86
CA TYR A 79 -21.67 -3.12 3.31
C TYR A 79 -22.30 -2.28 2.20
#